data_AF-A0AAU2RSJ2-F1
#
_entry.id   AF-A0AAU2RSJ2-F1
#
_cell.length_a   1.000
_cell.length_b   1.000
_cell.length_c   1.000
_cell.angle_alpha   90.00
_cell.angle_beta   90.00
_cell.angle_gamma   90.00
#
_symmetry.space_group_name_H-M   'P 1'
#
loop_
_entity.id
_entity.type
_entity.pdbx_description
1 polymer ?
#
loop_
_entity_poly.entity_id
_entity_poly.type
_entity_poly.pdbx_seq_one_letter_code
_entity_poly.pdbx_strand_id
1 'polypeptide(L)'
;MDLGRPWQSLPEEFRHCVLYGTGDEKIEATIDMPNKNETASMTYRSTQPLRGALAEVERVFVNAQTPSAKERYLPYMRKQPCATCGGSGYDEAARSVRLGGMTYPGLLGVEVREVRSWAEHVADDLGAGQREVGEPLLQDLVRRLGVLERLGLAHLQLSRSAATLSGGELQRTRLAAQLSTELSGIIFVLDEPGTGLHPADKAHLLDIALELREAGNTVLLVEHDPELIARADWVIDMGPGAGRLGGEVLVSGPPADAAAHPTSLTGRYLAGDGPRLRRGRRPVGDGTGWVELHGLRAHNVTAERVRFPVGRLTCLTGVSGSGKSSLLGALGAGVEAALNGTATDTVRKVTGLGGLSWVAVVDQEPLGRTPRSNPATYSKAFDIVRRLFAETDAARGRGVSASWFSFNTAGGGRCETCTGYGRKLVDMHFLPDVWVVCDACEGRRYKPEALQIAYQGLTIDQVLELTIAEAVERFPAPRQLAETLEALNRVGLGYLQLGQSATELSGGEAQRLKLASAIQRGAAGRGAGLVVLDEPVSGLHPSDIQRMVDALDVLLDSGNTVVVAEHDIPVAASADWVIDLGPGAGPDGGAVVAQGTVDTVADADTPTATFLRRHAAGLPLLEVRAAAGRSRV
;
A
#
# COMPACT_ATOMS: atom_id res chain seq x y z
N MET A 1 -8.46 2.31 -43.61
CA MET A 1 -7.83 3.11 -42.53
C MET A 1 -6.82 2.22 -41.82
N ASP A 2 -5.63 2.73 -41.54
CA ASP A 2 -4.57 1.96 -40.87
C ASP A 2 -4.81 1.97 -39.35
N LEU A 3 -5.22 0.81 -38.82
CA LEU A 3 -5.50 0.61 -37.39
C LEU A 3 -4.23 0.44 -36.55
N GLY A 4 -3.04 0.36 -37.16
CA GLY A 4 -1.77 0.31 -36.45
C GLY A 4 -1.31 1.67 -35.91
N ARG A 5 -2.02 2.75 -36.24
CA ARG A 5 -1.69 4.10 -35.77
C ARG A 5 -2.19 4.36 -34.35
N PRO A 6 -1.52 5.22 -33.55
CA PRO A 6 -2.01 5.62 -32.24
C PRO A 6 -3.44 6.16 -32.31
N TRP A 7 -4.29 5.78 -31.35
CA TRP A 7 -5.72 6.14 -31.31
C TRP A 7 -5.97 7.63 -31.59
N GLN A 8 -5.22 8.53 -30.95
CA GLN A 8 -5.39 9.98 -31.09
C GLN A 8 -5.13 10.51 -32.52
N SER A 9 -4.40 9.76 -33.34
CA SER A 9 -4.11 10.11 -34.74
C SER A 9 -5.16 9.61 -35.73
N LEU A 10 -6.14 8.82 -35.26
CA LEU A 10 -7.26 8.35 -36.08
C LEU A 10 -8.30 9.48 -36.29
N PRO A 11 -9.02 9.48 -37.43
CA PRO A 11 -10.07 10.45 -37.70
C PRO A 11 -11.08 10.55 -36.55
N GLU A 12 -11.48 11.77 -36.19
CA GLU A 12 -12.42 12.03 -35.09
C GLU A 12 -13.76 11.31 -35.29
N GLU A 13 -14.28 11.36 -36.51
CA GLU A 13 -15.51 10.66 -36.89
C GLU A 13 -15.42 9.14 -36.67
N PHE A 14 -14.29 8.52 -37.04
CA PHE A 14 -14.07 7.10 -36.78
C PHE A 14 -14.03 6.81 -35.27
N ARG A 15 -13.28 7.60 -34.50
CA ARG A 15 -13.21 7.45 -33.04
C ARG A 15 -14.59 7.60 -32.39
N HIS A 16 -15.38 8.55 -32.86
CA HIS A 16 -16.75 8.78 -32.41
C HIS A 16 -17.63 7.57 -32.70
N CYS A 17 -17.62 7.06 -33.94
CA CYS A 17 -18.39 5.87 -34.32
C CYS A 17 -18.03 4.62 -33.52
N VAL A 18 -16.75 4.44 -33.18
CA VAL A 18 -16.31 3.31 -32.34
C VAL A 18 -16.80 3.45 -30.89
N LEU A 19 -16.75 4.65 -30.31
CA LEU A 19 -17.12 4.87 -28.91
C LEU A 19 -18.64 4.96 -28.70
N TYR A 20 -19.32 5.74 -29.52
CA TYR A 20 -20.74 6.11 -29.38
C TYR A 20 -21.65 5.38 -30.36
N GLY A 21 -21.07 4.62 -31.31
CA GLY A 21 -21.81 3.88 -32.31
C GLY A 21 -22.04 4.68 -33.59
N THR A 22 -22.59 4.00 -34.59
CA THR A 22 -22.87 4.59 -35.90
C THR A 22 -24.26 5.21 -36.01
N GLY A 23 -24.94 5.42 -34.89
CA GLY A 23 -26.32 5.91 -34.87
C GLY A 23 -27.25 4.95 -35.61
N ASP A 24 -27.82 5.41 -36.73
CA ASP A 24 -28.70 4.62 -37.60
C ASP A 24 -27.97 3.97 -38.79
N GLU A 25 -26.69 4.27 -38.99
CA GLU A 25 -25.92 3.79 -40.13
C GLU A 25 -25.51 2.33 -39.93
N LYS A 26 -25.86 1.49 -40.90
CA LYS A 26 -25.54 0.04 -40.90
C LYS A 26 -24.15 -0.18 -41.49
N ILE A 27 -23.40 -1.10 -40.90
CA ILE A 27 -22.03 -1.40 -41.32
C ILE A 27 -21.94 -2.83 -41.83
N GLU A 28 -21.25 -3.01 -42.95
CA GLU A 28 -20.84 -4.32 -43.44
C GLU A 28 -19.44 -4.65 -42.89
N ALA A 29 -19.32 -5.77 -42.16
CA ALA A 29 -18.07 -6.16 -41.52
C ALA A 29 -17.68 -7.60 -41.88
N THR A 30 -16.44 -7.79 -42.31
CA THR A 30 -15.85 -9.12 -42.46
C THR A 30 -14.99 -9.41 -41.24
N ILE A 31 -15.26 -10.51 -40.54
CA ILE A 31 -14.50 -10.91 -39.36
C ILE A 31 -13.76 -12.20 -39.70
N ASP A 32 -12.43 -12.15 -39.62
CA ASP A 32 -11.58 -13.34 -39.73
C ASP A 32 -11.51 -14.00 -38.35
N MET A 33 -12.17 -15.15 -38.20
CA MET A 33 -12.10 -15.93 -36.97
C MET A 33 -11.06 -17.04 -37.11
N PRO A 34 -9.96 -17.01 -36.35
CA PRO A 34 -9.00 -18.10 -36.37
C PRO A 34 -9.64 -19.33 -35.69
N ASN A 35 -9.79 -20.42 -36.44
CA ASN A 35 -10.07 -21.73 -35.87
C ASN A 35 -8.75 -22.51 -35.75
N LYS A 36 -8.65 -23.47 -34.81
CA LYS A 36 -7.37 -24.09 -34.40
C LYS A 36 -6.49 -24.63 -35.55
N ASN A 37 -7.04 -24.90 -36.73
CA ASN A 37 -6.31 -25.46 -37.86
C ASN A 37 -6.41 -24.68 -39.19
N GLU A 38 -7.30 -23.69 -39.37
CA GLU A 38 -7.43 -22.88 -40.60
C GLU A 38 -8.03 -21.49 -40.33
N THR A 39 -7.61 -20.47 -41.09
CA THR A 39 -8.20 -19.11 -41.09
C THR A 39 -9.41 -19.10 -42.04
N ALA A 40 -10.61 -19.29 -41.49
CA ALA A 40 -11.85 -19.11 -42.24
C ALA A 40 -12.33 -17.65 -42.09
N SER A 41 -12.30 -16.88 -43.18
CA SER A 41 -12.89 -15.54 -43.24
C SER A 41 -14.40 -15.65 -43.39
N MET A 42 -15.19 -15.14 -42.43
CA MET A 42 -16.64 -15.14 -42.52
C MET A 42 -17.15 -13.69 -42.61
N THR A 43 -17.67 -13.30 -43.78
CA THR A 43 -18.29 -11.98 -43.96
C THR A 43 -19.67 -11.98 -43.32
N TYR A 44 -19.86 -11.18 -42.27
CA TYR A 44 -21.17 -10.98 -41.65
C TYR A 44 -21.69 -9.59 -41.99
N ARG A 45 -22.73 -9.49 -42.84
CA ARG A 45 -23.50 -8.25 -42.97
C ARG A 45 -24.32 -8.06 -41.71
N SER A 46 -23.86 -7.17 -40.82
CA SER A 46 -24.70 -6.70 -39.74
C SER A 46 -25.89 -5.95 -40.34
N THR A 47 -27.11 -6.40 -40.05
CA THR A 47 -28.33 -5.68 -40.42
C THR A 47 -28.65 -4.54 -39.46
N GLN A 48 -27.86 -4.40 -38.38
CA GLN A 48 -28.03 -3.40 -37.33
C GLN A 48 -26.82 -2.44 -37.25
N PRO A 49 -27.05 -1.16 -36.91
CA PRO A 49 -25.99 -0.22 -36.58
C PRO A 49 -25.12 -0.72 -35.42
N LEU A 50 -23.85 -0.30 -35.39
CA LEU A 50 -23.01 -0.59 -34.23
C LEU A 50 -23.41 0.32 -33.08
N ARG A 51 -23.62 -0.28 -31.91
CA ARG A 51 -24.04 0.41 -30.68
C ARG A 51 -22.93 1.27 -30.06
N GLY A 52 -21.68 1.06 -30.46
CA GLY A 52 -20.52 1.71 -29.86
C GLY A 52 -20.04 1.01 -28.60
N ALA A 53 -18.76 1.16 -28.28
CA ALA A 53 -18.12 0.48 -27.16
C ALA A 53 -18.68 0.89 -25.80
N LEU A 54 -19.02 2.18 -25.60
CA LEU A 54 -19.47 2.69 -24.29
C LEU A 54 -20.84 2.13 -23.90
N ALA A 55 -21.80 2.17 -24.82
CA ALA A 55 -23.13 1.63 -24.60
C ALA A 55 -23.11 0.10 -24.48
N GLU A 56 -22.15 -0.59 -25.11
CA GLU A 56 -21.98 -2.03 -24.95
C GLU A 56 -21.43 -2.39 -23.56
N VAL A 57 -20.44 -1.64 -23.04
CA VAL A 57 -19.94 -1.81 -21.67
C VAL A 57 -21.05 -1.59 -20.65
N GLU A 58 -21.86 -0.54 -20.80
CA GLU A 58 -23.00 -0.26 -19.92
C GLU A 58 -24.03 -1.40 -19.96
N ARG A 59 -24.41 -1.83 -21.17
CA ARG A 59 -25.36 -2.93 -21.38
C ARG A 59 -24.89 -4.22 -20.72
N VAL A 60 -23.62 -4.59 -20.89
CA VAL A 60 -23.09 -5.84 -20.34
C VAL A 60 -22.99 -5.75 -18.81
N PHE A 61 -22.61 -4.60 -18.27
CA PHE A 61 -22.59 -4.37 -16.82
C PHE A 61 -23.98 -4.47 -16.19
N VAL A 62 -25.00 -3.84 -16.78
CA VAL A 62 -26.39 -3.90 -16.29
C VAL A 62 -26.93 -5.33 -16.33
N ASN A 63 -26.64 -6.08 -17.40
CA ASN A 63 -27.13 -7.44 -17.59
C ASN A 63 -26.33 -8.51 -16.83
N ALA A 64 -25.15 -8.18 -16.31
CA ALA A 64 -24.32 -9.12 -15.56
C ALA A 64 -25.05 -9.60 -14.29
N GLN A 65 -25.23 -10.91 -14.18
CA GLN A 65 -25.98 -11.54 -13.08
C GLN A 65 -25.11 -11.85 -11.85
N THR A 66 -23.79 -11.89 -12.01
CA THR A 66 -22.86 -12.19 -10.91
C THR A 66 -22.05 -10.96 -10.51
N PRO A 67 -21.69 -10.80 -9.22
CA PRO A 67 -20.78 -9.73 -8.78
C PRO A 67 -19.46 -9.71 -9.55
N SER A 68 -18.86 -10.88 -9.78
CA SER A 68 -17.59 -11.02 -10.52
C SER A 68 -17.69 -10.58 -11.98
N ALA A 69 -18.83 -10.80 -12.64
CA ALA A 69 -19.05 -10.34 -14.01
C ALA A 69 -19.20 -8.81 -14.05
N LYS A 70 -19.82 -8.19 -13.04
CA LYS A 70 -19.91 -6.73 -12.90
C LYS A 70 -18.55 -6.09 -12.64
N GLU A 71 -17.76 -6.66 -11.72
CA GLU A 71 -16.42 -6.17 -11.39
C GLU A 71 -15.51 -6.04 -12.60
N ARG A 72 -15.64 -6.92 -13.59
CA ARG A 72 -14.86 -6.88 -14.83
C ARG A 72 -15.03 -5.57 -15.63
N TYR A 73 -16.18 -4.92 -15.50
CA TYR A 73 -16.48 -3.70 -16.27
C TYR A 73 -16.36 -2.41 -15.45
N LEU A 74 -16.24 -2.50 -14.12
CA LEU A 74 -16.04 -1.34 -13.25
C LEU A 74 -14.82 -0.47 -13.64
N PRO A 75 -13.67 -1.01 -14.09
CA PRO A 75 -12.52 -0.19 -14.49
C PRO A 75 -12.78 0.77 -15.65
N TYR A 76 -13.83 0.53 -16.45
CA TYR A 76 -14.22 1.39 -17.57
C TYR A 76 -15.29 2.43 -17.19
N MET A 77 -15.70 2.45 -15.92
CA MET A 77 -16.76 3.32 -15.41
C MET A 77 -16.21 4.27 -14.35
N ARG A 78 -16.83 5.45 -14.23
CA ARG A 78 -16.54 6.41 -13.16
C ARG A 78 -17.79 6.66 -12.33
N LYS A 79 -17.60 6.83 -11.03
CA LYS A 79 -18.67 7.28 -10.14
C LYS A 79 -19.00 8.74 -10.47
N GLN A 80 -20.28 9.06 -10.63
CA GLN A 80 -20.77 10.42 -10.77
C GLN A 80 -21.77 10.72 -9.65
N PRO A 81 -21.85 11.98 -9.17
CA PRO A 81 -22.91 12.38 -8.26
C PRO A 81 -24.28 12.07 -8.87
N CYS A 82 -25.16 11.49 -8.07
CA CYS A 82 -26.53 11.20 -8.50
C CYS A 82 -27.26 12.51 -8.86
N ALA A 83 -27.91 12.56 -10.02
CA ALA A 83 -28.62 13.74 -10.50
C ALA A 83 -29.76 14.20 -9.57
N THR A 84 -30.37 13.27 -8.82
CA THR A 84 -31.50 13.58 -7.92
C THR A 84 -31.03 14.12 -6.56
N CYS A 85 -30.06 13.45 -5.93
CA CYS A 85 -29.59 13.82 -4.59
C CYS A 85 -28.34 14.73 -4.60
N GLY A 86 -27.72 14.95 -5.76
CA GLY A 86 -26.42 15.63 -5.88
C GLY A 86 -25.27 14.83 -5.26
N GLY A 87 -25.47 13.52 -5.03
CA GLY A 87 -24.52 12.65 -4.35
C GLY A 87 -24.65 12.60 -2.82
N SER A 88 -25.59 13.33 -2.20
CA SER A 88 -25.72 13.36 -0.74
C SER A 88 -26.34 12.09 -0.13
N GLY A 89 -27.07 11.31 -0.92
CA GLY A 89 -27.82 10.13 -0.45
C GLY A 89 -29.12 10.43 0.29
N TYR A 90 -29.45 11.70 0.53
CA TYR A 90 -30.66 12.14 1.24
C TYR A 90 -31.79 12.54 0.28
N ASP A 91 -33.04 12.35 0.71
CA ASP A 91 -34.22 12.85 0.01
C ASP A 91 -34.31 14.40 0.07
N GLU A 92 -35.33 14.98 -0.56
CA GLU A 92 -35.48 16.44 -0.59
C GLU A 92 -35.76 17.05 0.79
N ALA A 93 -36.59 16.38 1.60
CA ALA A 93 -36.96 16.87 2.92
C ALA A 93 -35.74 16.96 3.85
N ALA A 94 -34.96 15.88 3.96
CA ALA A 94 -33.77 15.84 4.81
C ALA A 94 -32.68 16.84 4.35
N ARG A 95 -32.57 17.11 3.05
CA ARG A 95 -31.61 18.10 2.52
C ARG A 95 -32.02 19.55 2.76
N SER A 96 -33.30 19.81 3.03
CA SER A 96 -33.84 21.17 3.15
C SER A 96 -33.79 21.71 4.58
N VAL A 97 -33.66 20.83 5.59
CA VAL A 97 -33.56 21.23 7.00
C VAL A 97 -32.25 21.97 7.26
N ARG A 98 -32.33 23.11 7.97
CA ARG A 98 -31.20 23.96 8.32
C ARG A 98 -31.07 24.18 9.82
N LEU A 99 -29.83 24.29 10.28
CA LEU A 99 -29.46 24.68 11.64
C LEU A 99 -28.24 25.60 11.55
N GLY A 100 -28.29 26.80 12.15
CA GLY A 100 -27.21 27.78 12.03
C GLY A 100 -26.85 28.13 10.59
N GLY A 101 -27.86 28.29 9.72
CA GLY A 101 -27.67 28.61 8.31
C GLY A 101 -27.22 27.46 7.40
N MET A 102 -26.71 26.33 7.93
CA MET A 102 -26.23 25.19 7.15
C MET A 102 -27.27 24.07 7.06
N THR A 103 -27.28 23.34 5.93
CA THR A 103 -28.08 22.11 5.79
C THR A 103 -27.32 20.92 6.38
N TYR A 104 -28.02 19.85 6.77
CA TYR A 104 -27.36 18.65 7.28
C TYR A 104 -26.32 18.04 6.31
N PRO A 105 -26.60 17.85 5.01
CA PRO A 105 -25.57 17.44 4.05
C PRO A 105 -24.45 18.47 3.88
N GLY A 106 -24.76 19.76 4.00
CA GLY A 106 -23.76 20.83 3.93
C GLY A 106 -22.75 20.72 5.07
N LEU A 107 -23.22 20.45 6.30
CA LEU A 107 -22.36 20.20 7.46
C LEU A 107 -21.49 18.94 7.27
N LEU A 108 -22.03 17.88 6.66
CA LEU A 108 -21.23 16.67 6.42
C LEU A 108 -20.21 16.83 5.28
N GLY A 109 -20.40 17.83 4.40
CA GLY A 109 -19.57 18.08 3.23
C GLY A 109 -18.39 19.03 3.46
N VAL A 110 -18.33 19.70 4.61
CA VAL A 110 -17.19 20.54 5.01
C VAL A 110 -16.22 19.77 5.91
N GLU A 111 -15.05 20.34 6.16
CA GLU A 111 -14.02 19.71 6.96
C GLU A 111 -14.38 19.67 8.45
N VAL A 112 -13.85 18.69 9.19
CA VAL A 112 -14.04 18.55 10.64
C VAL A 112 -13.73 19.85 11.39
N ARG A 113 -12.69 20.59 10.97
CA ARG A 113 -12.38 21.92 11.54
C ARG A 113 -13.51 22.94 11.39
N GLU A 114 -14.16 22.96 10.22
CA GLU A 114 -15.27 23.88 9.93
C GLU A 114 -16.52 23.47 10.72
N VAL A 115 -16.81 22.17 10.80
CA VAL A 115 -17.92 21.66 11.61
C VAL A 115 -17.72 21.99 13.09
N ARG A 116 -16.49 21.86 13.60
CA ARG A 116 -16.16 22.21 14.98
C ARG A 116 -16.39 23.69 15.24
N SER A 117 -15.83 24.55 14.39
CA SER A 117 -16.04 26.00 14.48
C SER A 117 -17.52 26.35 14.42
N TRP A 118 -18.30 25.69 13.57
CA TRP A 118 -19.76 25.87 13.51
C TRP A 118 -20.43 25.45 14.82
N ALA A 119 -20.08 24.28 15.37
CA ALA A 119 -20.70 23.74 16.58
C ALA A 119 -20.41 24.60 17.82
N GLU A 120 -19.25 25.27 17.87
CA GLU A 120 -18.86 26.20 18.94
C GLU A 120 -19.72 27.48 18.96
N HIS A 121 -20.23 27.93 17.81
CA HIS A 121 -20.93 29.22 17.69
C HIS A 121 -22.43 29.11 17.41
N VAL A 122 -22.91 27.98 16.87
CA VAL A 122 -24.32 27.85 16.45
C VAL A 122 -25.32 28.01 17.59
N ALA A 123 -24.92 27.70 18.83
CA ALA A 123 -25.78 27.85 20.01
C ALA A 123 -26.27 29.30 20.22
N ASP A 124 -25.51 30.29 19.76
CA ASP A 124 -25.86 31.71 19.90
C ASP A 124 -26.98 32.15 18.94
N ASP A 125 -27.18 31.41 17.85
CA ASP A 125 -28.25 31.63 16.87
C ASP A 125 -29.55 30.89 17.22
N LEU A 126 -29.56 30.10 18.31
CA LEU A 126 -30.71 29.29 18.71
C LEU A 126 -31.66 30.05 19.65
N GLY A 127 -32.97 29.83 19.47
CA GLY A 127 -33.97 30.29 20.43
C GLY A 127 -33.83 29.58 21.79
N ALA A 128 -34.35 30.19 22.87
CA ALA A 128 -34.17 29.70 24.25
C ALA A 128 -34.49 28.21 24.44
N GLY A 129 -35.63 27.72 23.91
CA GLY A 129 -36.01 26.31 24.02
C GLY A 129 -35.16 25.36 23.17
N GLN A 130 -34.61 25.82 22.03
CA GLN A 130 -33.68 25.02 21.23
C GLN A 130 -32.31 24.94 21.91
N ARG A 131 -31.88 26.04 22.54
CA ARG A 131 -30.60 26.10 23.27
C ARG A 131 -30.61 25.17 24.48
N GLU A 132 -31.69 25.14 25.26
CA GLU A 132 -31.82 24.24 26.42
C GLU A 132 -31.58 22.76 26.07
N VAL A 133 -32.09 22.32 24.92
CA VAL A 133 -31.93 20.93 24.45
C VAL A 133 -30.62 20.72 23.69
N GLY A 134 -30.21 21.71 22.88
CA GLY A 134 -29.10 21.58 21.93
C GLY A 134 -27.72 21.81 22.54
N GLU A 135 -27.59 22.67 23.55
CA GLU A 135 -26.29 23.06 24.10
C GLU A 135 -25.48 21.87 24.67
N PRO A 136 -26.07 20.91 25.42
CA PRO A 136 -25.34 19.70 25.84
C PRO A 136 -24.88 18.83 24.66
N LEU A 137 -25.69 18.73 23.59
CA LEU A 137 -25.37 17.95 22.39
C LEU A 137 -24.25 18.61 21.58
N LEU A 138 -24.26 19.93 21.48
CA LEU A 138 -23.22 20.72 20.81
C LEU A 138 -21.91 20.64 21.58
N GLN A 139 -21.93 20.71 22.91
CA GLN A 139 -20.74 20.52 23.74
C GLN A 139 -20.12 19.13 23.55
N ASP A 140 -20.92 18.07 23.52
CA ASP A 140 -20.41 16.72 23.23
C ASP A 140 -19.86 16.62 21.79
N LEU A 141 -20.51 17.26 20.82
CA LEU A 141 -20.03 17.30 19.44
C LEU A 141 -18.68 18.02 19.33
N VAL A 142 -18.54 19.20 19.92
CA VAL A 142 -17.27 19.97 19.95
C VAL A 142 -16.17 19.13 20.60
N ARG A 143 -16.47 18.44 21.71
CA ARG A 143 -15.53 17.54 22.38
C ARG A 143 -15.05 16.42 21.45
N ARG A 144 -15.96 15.72 20.76
CA ARG A 144 -15.62 14.62 19.82
C ARG A 144 -14.83 15.11 18.60
N LEU A 145 -15.22 16.24 18.02
CA LEU A 145 -14.51 16.84 16.89
C LEU A 145 -13.12 17.32 17.29
N GLY A 146 -12.96 17.83 18.52
CA GLY A 146 -11.66 18.18 19.08
C GLY A 146 -10.71 16.99 19.19
N VAL A 147 -11.21 15.78 19.50
CA VAL A 147 -10.40 14.55 19.49
C VAL A 147 -9.92 14.20 18.07
N LEU A 148 -10.79 14.32 17.06
CA LEU A 148 -10.39 14.09 15.66
C LEU A 148 -9.32 15.08 15.21
N GLU A 149 -9.45 16.35 15.57
CA GLU A 149 -8.47 17.39 15.24
C GLU A 149 -7.10 17.12 15.91
N ARG A 150 -7.09 16.74 17.19
CA ARG A 150 -5.87 16.35 17.91
C ARG A 150 -5.15 15.16 17.27
N LEU A 151 -5.91 14.25 16.65
CA LEU A 151 -5.40 13.10 15.90
C LEU A 151 -4.99 13.42 14.46
N GLY A 152 -4.95 14.70 14.08
CA GLY A 152 -4.58 15.13 12.74
C GLY A 152 -5.60 14.72 11.68
N LEU A 153 -6.89 14.66 12.03
CA LEU A 153 -8.00 14.30 11.13
C LEU A 153 -8.92 15.49 10.82
N ALA A 154 -8.46 16.72 11.11
CA ALA A 154 -9.24 17.94 10.91
C ALA A 154 -9.60 18.23 9.45
N HIS A 155 -8.78 17.76 8.50
CA HIS A 155 -8.97 17.89 7.05
C HIS A 155 -10.00 16.90 6.47
N LEU A 156 -10.52 15.97 7.27
CA LEU A 156 -11.52 15.02 6.81
C LEU A 156 -12.90 15.67 6.73
N GLN A 157 -13.68 15.28 5.72
CA GLN A 157 -15.12 15.53 5.70
C GLN A 157 -15.84 14.42 6.46
N LEU A 158 -16.89 14.74 7.22
CA LEU A 158 -17.69 13.73 7.91
C LEU A 158 -18.41 12.77 6.96
N SER A 159 -18.67 13.21 5.72
CA SER A 159 -19.23 12.38 4.64
C SER A 159 -18.19 11.52 3.91
N ARG A 160 -16.89 11.65 4.21
CA ARG A 160 -15.84 10.87 3.53
C ARG A 160 -16.04 9.39 3.80
N SER A 161 -16.05 8.59 2.72
CA SER A 161 -16.24 7.15 2.83
C SER A 161 -15.08 6.50 3.58
N ALA A 162 -15.38 5.65 4.57
CA ALA A 162 -14.39 4.88 5.32
C ALA A 162 -13.49 4.02 4.42
N ALA A 163 -14.00 3.57 3.27
CA ALA A 163 -13.22 2.79 2.29
C ALA A 163 -12.16 3.61 1.54
N THR A 164 -12.19 4.94 1.66
CA THR A 164 -11.24 5.86 1.02
C THR A 164 -10.25 6.47 2.01
N LEU A 165 -10.36 6.10 3.30
CA LEU A 165 -9.39 6.49 4.31
C LEU A 165 -8.13 5.63 4.14
N SER A 166 -6.97 6.25 4.31
CA SER A 166 -5.72 5.50 4.49
C SER A 166 -5.79 4.61 5.73
N GLY A 167 -4.93 3.59 5.82
CA GLY A 167 -4.85 2.71 7.00
C GLY A 167 -4.68 3.51 8.29
N GLY A 168 -3.77 4.49 8.30
CA GLY A 168 -3.55 5.38 9.43
C GLY A 168 -4.74 6.29 9.75
N GLU A 169 -5.40 6.89 8.74
CA GLU A 169 -6.62 7.68 8.97
C GLU A 169 -7.74 6.82 9.59
N LEU A 170 -7.94 5.59 9.09
CA LEU A 170 -8.93 4.66 9.62
C LEU A 170 -8.62 4.25 11.06
N GLN A 171 -7.36 3.94 11.35
CA GLN A 171 -6.88 3.59 12.69
C GLN A 171 -7.09 4.74 13.67
N ARG A 172 -6.69 5.96 13.31
CA ARG A 172 -6.89 7.15 14.15
C ARG A 172 -8.38 7.47 14.34
N THR A 173 -9.21 7.27 13.31
CA THR A 173 -10.67 7.43 13.43
C THR A 173 -11.28 6.44 14.44
N ARG A 174 -10.79 5.19 14.44
CA ARG A 174 -11.18 4.18 15.45
C ARG A 174 -10.72 4.59 16.86
N LEU A 175 -9.49 5.07 17.00
CA LEU A 175 -8.96 5.55 18.28
C LEU A 175 -9.78 6.73 18.81
N ALA A 176 -10.15 7.69 17.95
CA ALA A 176 -11.01 8.82 18.30
C ALA A 176 -12.39 8.36 18.83
N ALA A 177 -12.98 7.35 18.19
CA ALA A 177 -14.25 6.78 18.62
C ALA A 177 -14.16 6.17 20.02
N GLN A 178 -13.02 5.55 20.37
CA GLN A 178 -12.79 4.99 21.70
C GLN A 178 -12.49 6.06 22.76
N LEU A 179 -11.66 7.05 22.46
CA LEU A 179 -11.39 8.19 23.36
C LEU A 179 -12.65 8.99 23.70
N SER A 180 -13.63 8.97 22.80
CA SER A 180 -14.91 9.64 23.01
C SER A 180 -15.80 8.94 24.04
N THR A 181 -15.46 7.69 24.40
CA THR A 181 -16.16 6.90 25.41
C THR A 181 -15.43 6.99 26.75
N GLU A 182 -16.16 7.24 27.85
CA GLU A 182 -15.61 7.28 29.22
C GLU A 182 -15.40 5.87 29.78
N LEU A 183 -14.78 4.98 28.99
CA LEU A 183 -14.54 3.60 29.39
C LEU A 183 -13.26 3.51 30.23
N SER A 184 -13.36 2.83 31.38
CA SER A 184 -12.25 2.49 32.27
C SER A 184 -12.15 0.97 32.44
N GLY A 185 -10.95 0.45 32.72
CA GLY A 185 -10.75 -1.00 32.88
C GLY A 185 -10.71 -1.79 31.56
N ILE A 186 -10.46 -1.11 30.45
CA ILE A 186 -10.29 -1.73 29.13
C ILE A 186 -8.80 -1.97 28.84
N ILE A 187 -8.51 -3.04 28.12
CA ILE A 187 -7.18 -3.26 27.51
C ILE A 187 -7.25 -2.83 26.05
N PHE A 188 -6.59 -1.73 25.72
CA PHE A 188 -6.39 -1.28 24.36
C PHE A 188 -5.18 -1.98 23.76
N VAL A 189 -5.38 -2.76 22.71
CA VAL A 189 -4.29 -3.36 21.93
C VAL A 189 -4.19 -2.59 20.62
N LEU A 190 -3.11 -1.82 20.47
CA LEU A 190 -2.86 -1.00 19.28
C LEU A 190 -1.66 -1.57 18.53
N ASP A 191 -1.92 -1.97 17.29
CA ASP A 191 -0.93 -2.52 16.38
C ASP A 191 -0.28 -1.37 15.58
N GLU A 192 0.99 -1.11 15.84
CA GLU A 192 1.84 -0.07 15.21
C GLU A 192 1.14 1.27 14.91
N PRO A 193 0.57 1.95 15.92
CA PRO A 193 -0.19 3.17 15.68
C PRO A 193 0.65 4.36 15.19
N GLY A 194 1.99 4.29 15.28
CA GLY A 194 2.93 5.27 14.74
C GLY A 194 3.30 5.06 13.26
N THR A 195 2.88 3.97 12.64
CA THR A 195 3.21 3.64 11.25
C THR A 195 2.63 4.68 10.27
N GLY A 196 3.47 5.16 9.35
CA GLY A 196 3.13 6.23 8.39
C GLY A 196 2.92 7.63 8.99
N LEU A 197 3.28 7.85 10.26
CA LEU A 197 3.24 9.17 10.89
C LEU A 197 4.59 9.89 10.78
N HIS A 198 4.53 11.18 10.47
CA HIS A 198 5.69 12.05 10.59
C HIS A 198 6.13 12.12 12.07
N PRO A 199 7.43 12.26 12.39
CA PRO A 199 7.90 12.35 13.78
C PRO A 199 7.19 13.42 14.63
N ALA A 200 6.80 14.54 14.02
CA ALA A 200 6.00 15.57 14.70
C ALA A 200 4.63 15.05 15.20
N ASP A 201 4.00 14.14 14.44
CA ASP A 201 2.67 13.60 14.75
C ASP A 201 2.76 12.41 15.72
N LYS A 202 3.87 11.66 15.71
CA LYS A 202 4.12 10.55 16.66
C LYS A 202 4.09 11.00 18.12
N ALA A 203 4.51 12.23 18.41
CA ALA A 203 4.43 12.78 19.77
C ALA A 203 2.98 12.87 20.28
N HIS A 204 2.03 13.25 19.41
CA HIS A 204 0.61 13.34 19.78
C HIS A 204 -0.01 11.96 20.04
N LEU A 205 0.41 10.95 19.29
CA LEU A 205 -0.01 9.57 19.51
C LEU A 205 0.37 9.08 20.91
N LEU A 206 1.59 9.40 21.34
CA LEU A 206 2.05 9.05 22.68
C LEU A 206 1.22 9.76 23.75
N ASP A 207 0.97 11.08 23.60
CA ASP A 207 0.12 11.84 24.54
C ASP A 207 -1.25 11.16 24.72
N ILE A 208 -1.83 10.65 23.62
CA ILE A 208 -3.11 9.94 23.64
C ILE A 208 -3.03 8.58 24.33
N ALA A 209 -1.96 7.81 24.10
CA ALA A 209 -1.76 6.53 24.80
C ALA A 209 -1.62 6.75 26.32
N LEU A 210 -0.94 7.82 26.72
CA LEU A 210 -0.79 8.20 28.13
C LEU A 210 -2.14 8.63 28.74
N GLU A 211 -2.96 9.39 28.01
CA GLU A 211 -4.31 9.77 28.45
C GLU A 211 -5.22 8.56 28.66
N LEU A 212 -5.22 7.60 27.72
CA LEU A 212 -5.99 6.36 27.87
C LEU A 212 -5.58 5.60 29.15
N ARG A 213 -4.27 5.50 29.39
CA ARG A 213 -3.72 4.89 30.60
C ARG A 213 -4.17 5.65 31.86
N GLU A 214 -4.09 6.97 31.86
CA GLU A 214 -4.49 7.82 32.98
C GLU A 214 -5.99 7.76 33.29
N ALA A 215 -6.82 7.47 32.28
CA ALA A 215 -8.24 7.18 32.45
C ALA A 215 -8.53 5.80 33.11
N GLY A 216 -7.50 5.06 33.56
CA GLY A 216 -7.63 3.78 34.23
C GLY A 216 -7.72 2.59 33.28
N ASN A 217 -7.14 2.70 32.08
CA ASN A 217 -7.04 1.62 31.11
C ASN A 217 -5.61 1.06 31.01
N THR A 218 -5.48 -0.11 30.42
CA THR A 218 -4.18 -0.67 30.03
C THR A 218 -3.99 -0.47 28.53
N VAL A 219 -2.85 0.07 28.12
CA VAL A 219 -2.52 0.26 26.70
C VAL A 219 -1.34 -0.64 26.34
N LEU A 220 -1.58 -1.63 25.48
CA LEU A 220 -0.58 -2.49 24.88
C LEU A 220 -0.28 -1.98 23.47
N LEU A 221 0.93 -1.49 23.25
CA LEU A 221 1.41 -0.99 21.96
C LEU A 221 2.37 -2.01 21.35
N VAL A 222 2.11 -2.41 20.10
CA VAL A 222 3.14 -3.01 19.24
C VAL A 222 3.83 -1.86 18.54
N GLU A 223 5.14 -1.68 18.74
CA GLU A 223 5.90 -0.56 18.19
C GLU A 223 7.33 -0.97 17.83
N HIS A 224 7.92 -0.22 16.91
CA HIS A 224 9.27 -0.42 16.41
C HIS A 224 10.15 0.84 16.55
N ASP A 225 9.56 2.00 16.83
CA ASP A 225 10.28 3.25 17.02
C ASP A 225 11.01 3.25 18.38
N PRO A 226 12.36 3.24 18.42
CA PRO A 226 13.11 3.20 19.68
C PRO A 226 12.78 4.36 20.61
N GLU A 227 12.43 5.52 20.07
CA GLU A 227 12.13 6.68 20.88
C GLU A 227 10.75 6.58 21.54
N LEU A 228 9.75 5.97 20.88
CA LEU A 228 8.46 5.66 21.52
C LEU A 228 8.64 4.56 22.56
N ILE A 229 9.37 3.50 22.23
CA ILE A 229 9.65 2.37 23.14
C ILE A 229 10.35 2.86 24.42
N ALA A 230 11.33 3.78 24.30
CA ALA A 230 12.04 4.35 25.44
C ALA A 230 11.13 5.09 26.44
N ARG A 231 9.91 5.46 26.04
CA ARG A 231 8.94 6.20 26.86
C ARG A 231 7.86 5.30 27.46
N ALA A 232 7.85 4.01 27.12
CA ALA A 232 6.90 3.06 27.70
C ALA A 232 7.18 2.82 29.18
N ASP A 233 6.13 2.55 29.96
CA ASP A 233 6.27 2.16 31.36
C ASP A 233 6.90 0.75 31.50
N TRP A 234 6.65 -0.10 30.51
CA TRP A 234 7.08 -1.50 30.45
C TRP A 234 7.30 -1.92 28.99
N VAL A 235 8.37 -2.67 28.74
CA VAL A 235 8.73 -3.20 27.41
C VAL A 235 8.79 -4.71 27.49
N ILE A 236 8.14 -5.37 26.52
CA ILE A 236 8.27 -6.80 26.27
C ILE A 236 8.96 -6.94 24.91
N ASP A 237 10.24 -7.29 24.92
CA ASP A 237 11.01 -7.47 23.68
C ASP A 237 10.97 -8.93 23.24
N MET A 238 10.55 -9.14 22.00
CA MET A 238 10.41 -10.46 21.39
C MET A 238 11.61 -10.73 20.49
N GLY A 239 12.14 -11.95 20.50
CA GLY A 239 13.27 -12.29 19.64
C GLY A 239 13.74 -13.74 19.80
N PRO A 240 15.03 -14.04 19.53
CA PRO A 240 16.07 -13.13 19.00
C PRO A 240 15.98 -12.82 17.50
N GLY A 241 15.13 -13.50 16.74
CA GLY A 241 14.93 -13.28 15.31
C GLY A 241 13.47 -13.39 14.88
N ALA A 242 13.22 -13.50 13.57
CA ALA A 242 11.88 -13.66 13.00
C ALA A 242 11.55 -15.14 12.72
N GLY A 243 10.25 -15.46 12.62
CA GLY A 243 9.77 -16.81 12.33
C GLY A 243 10.26 -17.83 13.38
N ARG A 244 10.82 -18.95 12.93
CA ARG A 244 11.33 -20.01 13.82
C ARG A 244 12.53 -19.62 14.69
N LEU A 245 13.17 -18.49 14.39
CA LEU A 245 14.27 -17.93 15.19
C LEU A 245 13.76 -16.94 16.25
N GLY A 246 12.44 -16.72 16.31
CA GLY A 246 11.78 -15.84 17.25
C GLY A 246 10.78 -16.56 18.14
N GLY A 247 9.86 -15.79 18.71
CA GLY A 247 8.77 -16.32 19.56
C GLY A 247 9.14 -16.46 21.03
N GLU A 248 10.34 -16.02 21.42
CA GLU A 248 10.78 -15.98 22.82
C GLU A 248 10.70 -14.56 23.37
N VAL A 249 10.33 -14.43 24.64
CA VAL A 249 10.42 -13.17 25.38
C VAL A 249 11.85 -13.03 25.87
N LEU A 250 12.61 -12.11 25.28
CA LEU A 250 14.00 -11.86 25.68
C LEU A 250 14.05 -11.11 27.02
N VAL A 251 13.22 -10.08 27.15
CA VAL A 251 13.13 -9.23 28.33
C VAL A 251 11.71 -8.74 28.50
N SER A 252 11.29 -8.63 29.76
CA SER A 252 10.02 -8.06 30.18
C SER A 252 10.30 -7.21 31.41
N GLY A 253 10.35 -5.90 31.23
CA GLY A 253 10.78 -4.96 32.26
C GLY A 253 10.72 -3.50 31.80
N PRO A 254 11.16 -2.54 32.63
CA PRO A 254 11.36 -1.17 32.21
C PRO A 254 12.30 -1.06 30.98
N PRO A 255 12.21 -0.01 30.16
CA PRO A 255 13.07 0.16 28.98
C PRO A 255 14.58 0.05 29.24
N ALA A 256 15.04 0.41 30.45
CA ALA A 256 16.43 0.29 30.87
C ALA A 256 16.92 -1.18 30.92
N ASP A 257 16.04 -2.11 31.32
CA ASP A 257 16.36 -3.54 31.35
C ASP A 257 16.52 -4.08 29.92
N ALA A 258 15.69 -3.61 28.99
CA ALA A 258 15.83 -3.94 27.58
C ALA A 258 17.13 -3.38 27.00
N ALA A 259 17.48 -2.13 27.32
CA ALA A 259 18.75 -1.51 26.90
C ALA A 259 19.98 -2.28 27.40
N ALA A 260 19.91 -2.88 28.59
CA ALA A 260 20.99 -3.67 29.17
C ALA A 260 21.04 -5.13 28.67
N HIS A 261 20.01 -5.61 27.95
CA HIS A 261 19.91 -7.01 27.57
C HIS A 261 20.85 -7.36 26.40
N PRO A 262 21.79 -8.32 26.55
CA PRO A 262 22.92 -8.50 25.62
C PRO A 262 22.52 -8.97 24.21
N THR A 263 21.42 -9.72 24.11
CA THR A 263 20.91 -10.26 22.84
C THR A 263 19.74 -9.47 22.27
N SER A 264 19.23 -8.46 22.98
CA SER A 264 18.13 -7.63 22.50
C SER A 264 18.63 -6.70 21.41
N LEU A 265 18.10 -6.85 20.19
CA LEU A 265 18.40 -5.91 19.10
C LEU A 265 17.80 -4.54 19.39
N THR A 266 16.55 -4.51 19.86
CA THR A 266 15.84 -3.32 20.33
C THR A 266 16.65 -2.59 21.41
N GLY A 267 17.17 -3.35 22.38
CA GLY A 267 18.00 -2.88 23.48
C GLY A 267 19.24 -2.12 23.02
N ARG A 268 19.91 -2.57 21.95
CA ARG A 268 21.06 -1.85 21.39
C ARG A 268 20.68 -0.47 20.89
N TYR A 269 19.52 -0.32 20.24
CA TYR A 269 19.03 1.00 19.82
C TYR A 269 18.64 1.86 21.02
N LEU A 270 18.01 1.29 22.05
CA LEU A 270 17.68 2.00 23.30
C LEU A 270 18.92 2.46 24.07
N ALA A 271 20.00 1.69 24.04
CA ALA A 271 21.29 2.04 24.63
C ALA A 271 22.07 3.10 23.84
N GLY A 272 21.65 3.42 22.60
CA GLY A 272 22.37 4.31 21.69
C GLY A 272 23.51 3.65 20.91
N ASP A 273 23.74 2.34 21.10
CA ASP A 273 24.75 1.53 20.41
C ASP A 273 24.21 0.84 19.15
N GLY A 274 22.95 1.13 18.79
CA GLY A 274 22.32 0.63 17.57
C GLY A 274 23.09 1.04 16.32
N PRO A 275 23.27 0.14 15.34
CA PRO A 275 23.96 0.50 14.11
C PRO A 275 23.18 1.60 13.38
N ARG A 276 23.88 2.66 12.98
CA ARG A 276 23.31 3.68 12.10
C ARG A 276 23.17 3.13 10.68
N LEU A 277 22.16 3.63 9.98
CA LEU A 277 21.93 3.31 8.57
C LEU A 277 23.17 3.64 7.73
N ARG A 278 23.62 2.68 6.93
CA ARG A 278 24.84 2.75 6.12
C ARG A 278 24.46 2.77 4.64
N ARG A 279 24.61 3.93 4.01
CA ARG A 279 24.51 4.09 2.55
C ARG A 279 25.36 5.28 2.10
N GLY A 280 26.13 5.10 1.03
CA GLY A 280 26.85 6.20 0.39
C GLY A 280 25.95 6.94 -0.59
N ARG A 281 25.74 8.26 -0.37
CA ARG A 281 24.98 9.09 -1.32
C ARG A 281 25.70 9.16 -2.67
N ARG A 282 24.98 8.90 -3.77
CA ARG A 282 25.48 9.06 -5.15
C ARG A 282 25.37 10.55 -5.54
N PRO A 283 26.40 11.16 -6.15
CA PRO A 283 26.39 12.60 -6.44
C PRO A 283 25.34 12.97 -7.50
N VAL A 284 24.68 14.11 -7.32
CA VAL A 284 23.75 14.74 -8.27
C VAL A 284 24.37 16.07 -8.71
N GLY A 285 24.60 16.25 -10.01
CA GLY A 285 25.26 17.44 -10.55
C GLY A 285 24.93 17.66 -12.03
N ASP A 286 25.71 18.49 -12.72
CA ASP A 286 25.41 18.98 -14.07
C ASP A 286 25.28 17.87 -15.14
N GLY A 287 25.94 16.73 -14.94
CA GLY A 287 25.86 15.57 -15.83
C GLY A 287 24.70 14.60 -15.54
N THR A 288 23.89 14.86 -14.53
CA THR A 288 22.79 13.96 -14.13
C THR A 288 21.58 14.14 -15.06
N GLY A 289 21.09 13.05 -15.64
CA GLY A 289 19.83 13.05 -16.39
C GLY A 289 18.61 13.18 -15.47
N TRP A 290 17.47 13.61 -16.00
CA TRP A 290 16.26 13.88 -15.22
C TRP A 290 15.02 13.30 -15.88
N VAL A 291 14.20 12.56 -15.12
CA VAL A 291 12.80 12.32 -15.45
C VAL A 291 12.00 13.51 -14.97
N GLU A 292 11.14 14.06 -15.82
CA GLU A 292 10.36 15.26 -15.47
C GLU A 292 8.88 15.07 -15.73
N LEU A 293 8.08 15.44 -14.73
CA LEU A 293 6.64 15.55 -14.83
C LEU A 293 6.29 17.01 -15.07
N HIS A 294 5.48 17.27 -16.11
CA HIS A 294 5.00 18.60 -16.46
C HIS A 294 3.49 18.68 -16.28
N GLY A 295 3.00 19.74 -15.64
CA GLY A 295 1.57 19.96 -15.39
C GLY A 295 0.96 18.84 -14.53
N LEU A 296 1.56 18.59 -13.37
CA LEU A 296 1.08 17.61 -12.40
C LEU A 296 -0.16 18.13 -11.69
N ARG A 297 -1.23 17.32 -11.67
CA ARG A 297 -2.43 17.49 -10.86
C ARG A 297 -2.91 16.12 -10.36
N ALA A 298 -2.69 15.82 -9.09
CA ALA A 298 -3.11 14.56 -8.48
C ALA A 298 -3.63 14.81 -7.05
N HIS A 299 -4.94 14.65 -6.86
CA HIS A 299 -5.62 15.02 -5.60
C HIS A 299 -5.30 16.47 -5.20
N ASN A 300 -4.67 16.69 -4.05
CA ASN A 300 -4.23 18.01 -3.59
C ASN A 300 -2.87 18.44 -4.17
N VAL A 301 -2.12 17.54 -4.82
CA VAL A 301 -0.79 17.85 -5.37
C VAL A 301 -0.91 18.58 -6.70
N THR A 302 -0.29 19.77 -6.78
CA THR A 302 -0.18 20.51 -8.04
C THR A 302 1.24 21.05 -8.22
N ALA A 303 1.79 20.88 -9.42
CA ALA A 303 3.10 21.42 -9.77
C ALA A 303 3.23 21.64 -11.28
N GLU A 304 3.83 22.76 -11.69
CA GLU A 304 4.13 22.99 -13.10
C GLU A 304 5.19 22.02 -13.61
N ARG A 305 6.22 21.76 -12.79
CA ARG A 305 7.32 20.86 -13.11
C ARG A 305 7.92 20.23 -11.85
N VAL A 306 8.09 18.91 -11.85
CA VAL A 306 8.84 18.16 -10.82
C VAL A 306 9.86 17.28 -11.53
N ARG A 307 11.09 17.21 -11.01
CA ARG A 307 12.20 16.49 -11.66
C ARG A 307 12.81 15.46 -10.71
N PHE A 308 13.15 14.29 -11.25
CA PHE A 308 13.73 13.16 -10.52
C PHE A 308 15.06 12.77 -11.19
N PRO A 309 16.19 12.75 -10.46
CA PRO A 309 17.48 12.42 -11.04
C PRO A 309 17.57 10.92 -11.40
N VAL A 310 17.99 10.64 -12.63
CA VAL A 310 18.11 9.27 -13.15
C VAL A 310 19.26 8.52 -12.47
N GLY A 311 19.03 7.25 -12.11
CA GLY A 311 20.03 6.39 -11.49
C GLY A 311 20.36 6.77 -10.04
N ARG A 312 19.40 7.39 -9.34
CA ARG A 312 19.53 7.90 -7.98
C ARG A 312 18.34 7.48 -7.12
N LEU A 313 18.55 7.49 -5.80
CA LEU A 313 17.50 7.36 -4.80
C LEU A 313 16.91 8.75 -4.50
N THR A 314 15.66 8.95 -4.87
CA THR A 314 14.89 10.14 -4.48
C THR A 314 13.93 9.80 -3.34
N CYS A 315 13.95 10.57 -2.26
CA CYS A 315 13.00 10.43 -1.16
C CYS A 315 11.98 11.57 -1.20
N LEU A 316 10.69 11.23 -1.22
CA LEU A 316 9.59 12.15 -1.01
C LEU A 316 9.30 12.23 0.49
N THR A 317 9.32 13.44 1.03
CA THR A 317 9.14 13.72 2.46
C THR A 317 8.02 14.74 2.68
N GLY A 318 7.70 15.02 3.94
CA GLY A 318 6.64 15.94 4.34
C GLY A 318 5.64 15.34 5.33
N VAL A 319 4.82 16.19 5.94
CA VAL A 319 3.81 15.79 6.96
C VAL A 319 2.76 14.81 6.40
N SER A 320 2.09 14.07 7.27
CA SER A 320 1.06 13.11 6.83
C SER A 320 -0.09 13.87 6.15
N GLY A 321 -0.49 13.43 4.94
CA GLY A 321 -1.49 14.14 4.12
C GLY A 321 -0.94 15.27 3.24
N SER A 322 0.39 15.49 3.19
CA SER A 322 1.00 16.50 2.30
C SER A 322 0.94 16.16 0.80
N GLY A 323 0.57 14.93 0.45
CA GLY A 323 0.42 14.47 -0.95
C GLY A 323 1.53 13.55 -1.48
N LYS A 324 2.40 12.99 -0.62
CA LYS A 324 3.50 12.07 -1.02
C LYS A 324 3.03 10.92 -1.90
N SER A 325 2.07 10.12 -1.44
CA SER A 325 1.54 8.99 -2.21
C SER A 325 0.85 9.43 -3.50
N SER A 326 0.21 10.62 -3.52
CA SER A 326 -0.39 11.19 -4.73
C SER A 326 0.67 11.57 -5.78
N LEU A 327 1.79 12.19 -5.36
CA LEU A 327 2.92 12.47 -6.25
C LEU A 327 3.58 11.17 -6.74
N LEU A 328 3.79 10.21 -5.84
CA LEU A 328 4.40 8.92 -6.17
C LEU A 328 3.56 8.13 -7.20
N GLY A 329 2.25 8.04 -6.97
CA GLY A 329 1.30 7.41 -7.89
C GLY A 329 1.22 8.14 -9.24
N ALA A 330 1.24 9.47 -9.25
CA ALA A 330 1.26 10.25 -10.48
C ALA A 330 2.56 10.07 -11.28
N LEU A 331 3.71 9.94 -10.60
CA LEU A 331 4.99 9.59 -11.22
C LEU A 331 4.91 8.20 -11.88
N GLY A 332 4.46 7.18 -11.13
CA GLY A 332 4.32 5.82 -11.65
C GLY A 332 3.40 5.75 -12.88
N ALA A 333 2.17 6.25 -12.75
CA ALA A 333 1.18 6.25 -13.81
C ALA A 333 1.59 7.12 -15.02
N GLY A 334 2.20 8.28 -14.78
CA GLY A 334 2.68 9.16 -15.85
C GLY A 334 3.80 8.53 -16.66
N VAL A 335 4.77 7.89 -16.00
CA VAL A 335 5.88 7.20 -16.68
C VAL A 335 5.38 5.96 -17.41
N GLU A 336 4.49 5.17 -16.81
CA GLU A 336 3.87 4.02 -17.46
C GLU A 336 3.12 4.44 -18.74
N ALA A 337 2.29 5.48 -18.64
CA ALA A 337 1.54 6.00 -19.78
C ALA A 337 2.48 6.47 -20.90
N ALA A 338 3.53 7.21 -20.55
CA ALA A 338 4.49 7.71 -21.52
C ALA A 338 5.29 6.58 -22.21
N LEU A 339 5.67 5.52 -21.48
CA LEU A 339 6.33 4.33 -22.07
C LEU A 339 5.40 3.55 -23.01
N ASN A 340 4.11 3.50 -22.69
CA ASN A 340 3.10 2.80 -23.48
C ASN A 340 2.50 3.67 -24.61
N GLY A 341 2.89 4.94 -24.73
CA GLY A 341 2.33 5.88 -25.70
C GLY A 341 0.87 6.26 -25.41
N THR A 342 0.42 6.15 -24.15
CA THR A 342 -0.91 6.55 -23.69
C THR A 342 -0.85 7.86 -22.88
N ALA A 343 -2.01 8.38 -22.48
CA ALA A 343 -2.13 9.58 -21.66
C ALA A 343 -2.72 9.25 -20.29
N THR A 344 -2.41 10.09 -19.29
CA THR A 344 -3.02 10.09 -17.95
C THR A 344 -3.60 11.47 -17.65
N ASP A 345 -4.64 11.51 -16.82
CA ASP A 345 -5.24 12.77 -16.36
C ASP A 345 -4.38 13.47 -15.29
N THR A 346 -3.45 12.74 -14.67
CA THR A 346 -2.65 13.24 -13.54
C THR A 346 -1.43 14.06 -13.94
N VAL A 347 -0.89 13.82 -15.14
CA VAL A 347 0.34 14.46 -15.63
C VAL A 347 0.16 14.80 -17.10
N ARG A 348 0.32 16.08 -17.47
CA ARG A 348 0.17 16.52 -18.86
C ARG A 348 1.24 15.92 -19.78
N LYS A 349 2.49 15.87 -19.33
CA LYS A 349 3.61 15.36 -20.14
C LYS A 349 4.74 14.84 -19.26
N VAL A 350 5.35 13.74 -19.68
CA VAL A 350 6.58 13.21 -19.09
C VAL A 350 7.75 13.36 -20.08
N THR A 351 8.91 13.82 -19.62
CA THR A 351 10.13 13.94 -20.44
C THR A 351 11.33 13.30 -19.76
N GLY A 352 12.40 13.06 -20.53
CA GLY A 352 13.66 12.55 -19.98
C GLY A 352 13.67 11.05 -19.69
N LEU A 353 12.80 10.28 -20.37
CA LEU A 353 12.73 8.83 -20.28
C LEU A 353 13.86 8.09 -21.01
N GLY A 354 14.87 8.80 -21.51
CA GLY A 354 15.95 8.20 -22.29
C GLY A 354 16.64 7.08 -21.52
N GLY A 355 16.46 5.83 -21.96
CA GLY A 355 17.03 4.64 -21.33
C GLY A 355 16.12 3.90 -20.36
N LEU A 356 14.97 4.48 -19.97
CA LEU A 356 13.96 3.79 -19.18
C LEU A 356 13.08 2.92 -20.08
N SER A 357 12.95 1.63 -19.75
CA SER A 357 12.15 0.67 -20.52
C SER A 357 11.03 0.02 -19.72
N TRP A 358 10.93 0.30 -18.43
CA TRP A 358 9.88 -0.22 -17.56
C TRP A 358 9.69 0.62 -16.31
N VAL A 359 8.54 0.43 -15.67
CA VAL A 359 8.20 0.98 -14.36
C VAL A 359 7.62 -0.12 -13.47
N ALA A 360 7.87 -0.05 -12.17
CA ALA A 360 7.20 -0.86 -11.16
C ALA A 360 6.75 0.01 -9.99
N VAL A 361 5.49 -0.18 -9.60
CA VAL A 361 4.90 0.43 -8.40
C VAL A 361 4.86 -0.63 -7.31
N VAL A 362 5.46 -0.32 -6.16
CA VAL A 362 5.61 -1.21 -5.01
C VAL A 362 4.88 -0.59 -3.82
N ASP A 363 3.58 -0.83 -3.77
CA ASP A 363 2.69 -0.43 -2.67
C ASP A 363 2.42 -1.59 -1.70
N GLN A 364 1.76 -1.28 -0.58
CA GLN A 364 1.34 -2.24 0.44
C GLN A 364 -0.01 -2.92 0.13
N GLU A 365 -0.59 -2.72 -1.06
CA GLU A 365 -1.86 -3.37 -1.38
C GLU A 365 -1.71 -4.90 -1.35
N PRO A 366 -2.70 -5.64 -0.82
CA PRO A 366 -2.63 -7.10 -0.78
C PRO A 366 -2.40 -7.68 -2.18
N LEU A 367 -1.45 -8.62 -2.31
CA LEU A 367 -1.10 -9.27 -3.59
C LEU A 367 -2.28 -9.99 -4.24
N GLY A 368 -3.22 -10.45 -3.42
CA GLY A 368 -4.44 -11.10 -3.83
C GLY A 368 -5.35 -11.36 -2.64
N ARG A 369 -6.66 -11.34 -2.89
CA ARG A 369 -7.68 -11.59 -1.85
C ARG A 369 -7.99 -13.07 -1.64
N THR A 370 -7.17 -13.97 -2.19
CA THR A 370 -7.44 -15.41 -2.17
C THR A 370 -6.19 -16.21 -1.78
N PRO A 371 -6.34 -17.38 -1.14
CA PRO A 371 -5.21 -18.23 -0.75
C PRO A 371 -4.41 -18.88 -1.90
N ARG A 372 -4.78 -18.61 -3.15
CA ARG A 372 -4.04 -19.09 -4.33
C ARG A 372 -2.74 -18.33 -4.57
N SER A 373 -2.71 -17.06 -4.20
CA SER A 373 -1.48 -16.26 -4.27
C SER A 373 -0.61 -16.61 -3.06
N ASN A 374 0.69 -16.79 -3.29
CA ASN A 374 1.70 -17.07 -2.28
C ASN A 374 3.08 -16.61 -2.79
N PRO A 375 4.12 -16.56 -1.94
CA PRO A 375 5.46 -16.15 -2.35
C PRO A 375 5.98 -16.89 -3.60
N ALA A 376 5.76 -18.21 -3.69
CA ALA A 376 6.26 -19.01 -4.81
C ALA A 376 5.55 -18.73 -6.15
N THR A 377 4.23 -18.51 -6.14
CA THR A 377 3.46 -18.23 -7.37
C THR A 377 3.66 -16.80 -7.86
N TYR A 378 3.76 -15.85 -6.95
CA TYR A 378 3.97 -14.45 -7.29
C TYR A 378 5.37 -14.22 -7.89
N SER A 379 6.40 -14.77 -7.26
CA SER A 379 7.79 -14.71 -7.73
C SER A 379 8.09 -15.59 -8.94
N LYS A 380 7.12 -16.38 -9.42
CA LYS A 380 7.28 -17.40 -10.48
C LYS A 380 8.25 -18.53 -10.14
N ALA A 381 8.78 -18.60 -8.91
CA ALA A 381 9.57 -19.74 -8.43
C ALA A 381 8.80 -21.06 -8.63
N PHE A 382 7.49 -21.04 -8.38
CA PHE A 382 6.65 -22.23 -8.48
C PHE A 382 6.55 -22.80 -9.89
N ASP A 383 6.69 -21.96 -10.93
CA ASP A 383 6.69 -22.44 -12.32
C ASP A 383 7.93 -23.28 -12.61
N ILE A 384 9.08 -22.90 -12.04
CA ILE A 384 10.33 -23.65 -12.17
C ILE A 384 10.24 -24.95 -11.36
N VAL A 385 9.77 -24.87 -10.11
CA VAL A 385 9.57 -26.04 -9.24
C VAL A 385 8.68 -27.08 -9.92
N ARG A 386 7.54 -26.68 -10.50
CA ARG A 386 6.65 -27.60 -11.21
C ARG A 386 7.29 -28.27 -12.42
N ARG A 387 8.19 -27.58 -13.14
CA ARG A 387 8.96 -28.19 -14.23
C ARG A 387 9.93 -29.24 -13.71
N LEU A 388 10.65 -28.95 -12.62
CA LEU A 388 11.55 -29.92 -11.97
C LEU A 388 10.83 -31.20 -11.54
N PHE A 389 9.63 -31.06 -10.95
CA PHE A 389 8.80 -32.23 -10.60
C PHE A 389 8.36 -33.04 -11.82
N ALA A 390 7.97 -32.38 -12.91
CA ALA A 390 7.58 -33.05 -14.16
C ALA A 390 8.74 -33.78 -14.86
N GLU A 391 9.98 -33.42 -14.56
CA GLU A 391 11.18 -34.05 -15.09
C GLU A 391 11.63 -35.29 -14.29
N THR A 392 11.01 -35.58 -13.13
CA THR A 392 11.31 -36.79 -12.35
C THR A 392 10.88 -38.06 -13.09
N ASP A 393 11.60 -39.17 -12.86
CA ASP A 393 11.27 -40.46 -13.48
C ASP A 393 9.86 -40.95 -13.09
N ALA A 394 9.45 -40.71 -11.85
CA ALA A 394 8.10 -41.02 -11.38
C ALA A 394 7.01 -40.22 -12.11
N ALA A 395 7.24 -38.93 -12.39
CA ALA A 395 6.32 -38.10 -13.16
C ALA A 395 6.27 -38.53 -14.64
N ARG A 396 7.43 -38.76 -15.26
CA ARG A 396 7.53 -39.22 -16.65
C ARG A 396 6.86 -40.59 -16.83
N GLY A 397 7.08 -41.53 -15.91
CA GLY A 397 6.45 -42.84 -15.92
C GLY A 397 4.91 -42.80 -15.81
N ARG A 398 4.36 -41.73 -15.22
CA ARG A 398 2.90 -41.48 -15.13
C ARG A 398 2.35 -40.59 -16.25
N GLY A 399 3.21 -40.09 -17.15
CA GLY A 399 2.81 -39.18 -18.22
C GLY A 399 2.26 -37.83 -17.75
N VAL A 400 2.62 -37.39 -16.54
CA VAL A 400 2.15 -36.11 -15.99
C VAL A 400 3.11 -34.97 -16.32
N SER A 401 2.57 -33.79 -16.61
CA SER A 401 3.35 -32.59 -16.95
C SER A 401 3.35 -31.56 -15.82
N ALA A 402 4.09 -30.47 -15.99
CA ALA A 402 4.17 -29.38 -15.01
C ALA A 402 2.80 -28.75 -14.68
N SER A 403 1.81 -28.83 -15.58
CA SER A 403 0.45 -28.33 -15.30
C SER A 403 -0.28 -29.20 -14.27
N TRP A 404 0.05 -30.48 -14.18
CA TRP A 404 -0.57 -31.40 -13.23
C TRP A 404 -0.19 -31.06 -11.78
N PHE A 405 1.03 -30.57 -11.58
CA PHE A 405 1.54 -30.08 -10.31
C PHE A 405 1.04 -28.67 -9.92
N SER A 406 0.25 -28.01 -10.78
CA SER A 406 -0.36 -26.72 -10.47
C SER A 406 -1.61 -26.91 -9.61
N PHE A 407 -1.63 -26.30 -8.42
CA PHE A 407 -2.86 -26.26 -7.61
C PHE A 407 -3.98 -25.40 -8.24
N ASN A 408 -3.69 -24.63 -9.30
CA ASN A 408 -4.68 -23.82 -10.02
C ASN A 408 -5.37 -24.58 -11.18
N THR A 409 -4.84 -25.73 -11.60
CA THR A 409 -5.31 -26.45 -12.79
C THR A 409 -6.36 -27.49 -12.42
N ALA A 410 -7.58 -27.34 -12.96
CA ALA A 410 -8.65 -28.32 -12.80
C ALA A 410 -8.30 -29.64 -13.49
N GLY A 411 -8.66 -30.78 -12.89
CA GLY A 411 -8.34 -32.10 -13.43
C GLY A 411 -6.87 -32.52 -13.30
N GLY A 412 -6.05 -31.74 -12.57
CA GLY A 412 -4.67 -32.07 -12.23
C GLY A 412 -4.53 -32.80 -10.88
N GLY A 413 -3.35 -32.67 -10.28
CA GLY A 413 -2.98 -33.25 -8.98
C GLY A 413 -3.54 -32.49 -7.76
N ARG A 414 -4.21 -31.36 -7.95
CA ARG A 414 -4.80 -30.56 -6.86
C ARG A 414 -5.93 -31.29 -6.13
N CYS A 415 -6.15 -30.97 -4.86
CA CYS A 415 -7.35 -31.39 -4.13
C CYS A 415 -8.61 -30.76 -4.74
N GLU A 416 -9.63 -31.55 -5.07
CA GLU A 416 -10.88 -31.01 -5.65
C GLU A 416 -11.81 -30.40 -4.60
N THR A 417 -11.79 -30.88 -3.35
CA THR A 417 -12.66 -30.38 -2.28
C THR A 417 -12.41 -28.91 -1.98
N CYS A 418 -11.15 -28.49 -1.92
CA CYS A 418 -10.76 -27.08 -1.78
C CYS A 418 -10.35 -26.45 -3.12
N THR A 419 -10.48 -27.16 -4.25
CA THR A 419 -10.01 -26.71 -5.58
C THR A 419 -8.56 -26.19 -5.61
N GLY A 420 -7.70 -26.74 -4.74
CA GLY A 420 -6.29 -26.36 -4.59
C GLY A 420 -5.99 -25.18 -3.65
N TYR A 421 -7.00 -24.63 -2.96
CA TYR A 421 -6.77 -23.57 -1.96
C TYR A 421 -6.06 -24.07 -0.70
N GLY A 422 -6.21 -25.36 -0.36
CA GLY A 422 -5.81 -25.91 0.95
C GLY A 422 -6.72 -25.47 2.10
N ARG A 423 -7.61 -24.50 1.84
CA ARG A 423 -8.57 -23.93 2.79
C ARG A 423 -9.96 -23.81 2.18
N LYS A 424 -10.97 -23.65 3.03
CA LYS A 424 -12.35 -23.34 2.67
C LYS A 424 -12.73 -22.01 3.32
N LEU A 425 -13.46 -21.16 2.60
CA LEU A 425 -14.01 -19.94 3.17
C LEU A 425 -15.28 -20.30 3.93
N VAL A 426 -15.35 -19.91 5.20
CA VAL A 426 -16.55 -20.03 6.03
C VAL A 426 -17.11 -18.63 6.24
N ASP A 427 -18.34 -18.46 5.78
CA ASP A 427 -19.12 -17.23 5.95
C ASP A 427 -19.56 -17.10 7.41
N MET A 428 -19.31 -15.94 8.02
CA MET A 428 -19.59 -15.65 9.42
C MET A 428 -20.56 -14.45 9.51
N HIS A 429 -21.73 -14.64 10.13
CA HIS A 429 -22.80 -13.63 10.11
C HIS A 429 -22.46 -12.27 10.77
N PHE A 430 -21.55 -12.24 11.74
CA PHE A 430 -21.23 -11.03 12.53
C PHE A 430 -19.73 -10.74 12.65
N LEU A 431 -18.89 -11.68 12.20
CA LEU A 431 -17.44 -11.57 12.22
C LEU A 431 -16.95 -11.60 10.76
N PRO A 432 -15.74 -11.10 10.45
CA PRO A 432 -15.16 -11.27 9.13
C PRO A 432 -15.09 -12.76 8.76
N ASP A 433 -15.35 -13.08 7.49
CA ASP A 433 -15.22 -14.45 6.97
C ASP A 433 -13.84 -15.02 7.26
N VAL A 434 -13.80 -16.30 7.59
CA VAL A 434 -12.56 -16.98 7.98
C VAL A 434 -12.21 -18.12 7.03
N TRP A 435 -10.94 -18.23 6.69
CA TRP A 435 -10.40 -19.34 5.91
C TRP A 435 -10.00 -20.48 6.85
N VAL A 436 -10.75 -21.58 6.84
CA VAL A 436 -10.45 -22.79 7.64
C VAL A 436 -9.67 -23.80 6.83
N VAL A 437 -8.81 -24.57 7.49
CA VAL A 437 -8.03 -25.65 6.83
C VAL A 437 -8.96 -26.69 6.21
N CYS A 438 -8.65 -27.15 5.00
CA CYS A 438 -9.47 -28.14 4.31
C CYS A 438 -9.28 -29.54 4.88
N ASP A 439 -10.33 -30.14 5.42
CA ASP A 439 -10.32 -31.49 6.02
C ASP A 439 -9.84 -32.58 5.05
N ALA A 440 -10.16 -32.47 3.76
CA ALA A 440 -9.83 -33.51 2.77
C ALA A 440 -8.34 -33.60 2.40
N CYS A 441 -7.58 -32.52 2.54
CA CYS A 441 -6.15 -32.49 2.21
C CYS A 441 -5.28 -31.98 3.36
N GLU A 442 -5.88 -31.64 4.49
CA GLU A 442 -5.22 -31.10 5.69
C GLU A 442 -4.29 -29.90 5.35
N GLY A 443 -4.73 -29.03 4.44
CA GLY A 443 -3.95 -27.87 4.02
C GLY A 443 -2.93 -28.13 2.90
N ARG A 444 -2.62 -29.40 2.58
CA ARG A 444 -1.58 -29.78 1.59
C ARG A 444 -1.88 -29.34 0.15
N ARG A 445 -3.12 -28.94 -0.18
CA ARG A 445 -3.59 -28.49 -1.51
C ARG A 445 -3.62 -29.56 -2.61
N TYR A 446 -3.08 -30.75 -2.38
CA TYR A 446 -2.92 -31.82 -3.37
C TYR A 446 -3.68 -33.10 -3.00
N LYS A 447 -3.96 -33.93 -4.00
CA LYS A 447 -4.46 -35.31 -3.81
C LYS A 447 -3.30 -36.26 -3.46
N PRO A 448 -3.58 -37.40 -2.81
CA PRO A 448 -2.54 -38.36 -2.44
C PRO A 448 -1.64 -38.82 -3.60
N GLU A 449 -2.17 -38.92 -4.82
CA GLU A 449 -1.39 -39.36 -5.99
C GLU A 449 -0.28 -38.37 -6.35
N ALA A 450 -0.49 -37.08 -6.12
CA ALA A 450 0.52 -36.05 -6.37
C ALA A 450 1.63 -36.06 -5.32
N LEU A 451 1.28 -36.47 -4.09
CA LEU A 451 2.20 -36.58 -2.97
C LEU A 451 3.07 -37.85 -3.03
N GLN A 452 2.88 -38.70 -4.04
CA GLN A 452 3.75 -39.87 -4.27
C GLN A 452 4.96 -39.55 -5.16
N ILE A 453 5.00 -38.36 -5.77
CA ILE A 453 6.10 -37.91 -6.62
C ILE A 453 6.96 -36.96 -5.81
N ALA A 454 8.24 -37.30 -5.67
CA ALA A 454 9.21 -36.50 -4.93
C ALA A 454 10.32 -36.00 -5.84
N TYR A 455 10.74 -34.75 -5.64
CA TYR A 455 11.94 -34.18 -6.22
C TYR A 455 12.99 -33.99 -5.12
N GLN A 456 14.14 -34.64 -5.28
CA GLN A 456 15.20 -34.69 -4.27
C GLN A 456 14.69 -35.08 -2.86
N GLY A 457 13.79 -36.06 -2.79
CA GLY A 457 13.25 -36.56 -1.51
C GLY A 457 12.17 -35.70 -0.86
N LEU A 458 11.74 -34.60 -1.49
CA LEU A 458 10.62 -33.77 -1.02
C LEU A 458 9.44 -33.87 -1.97
N THR A 459 8.24 -34.01 -1.41
CA THR A 459 6.98 -33.90 -2.16
C THR A 459 6.63 -32.43 -2.40
N ILE A 460 5.71 -32.16 -3.32
CA ILE A 460 5.46 -30.78 -3.77
C ILE A 460 4.85 -29.87 -2.68
N ASP A 461 4.06 -30.44 -1.78
CA ASP A 461 3.55 -29.76 -0.58
C ASP A 461 4.68 -29.45 0.42
N GLN A 462 5.59 -30.41 0.66
CA GLN A 462 6.75 -30.20 1.52
C GLN A 462 7.67 -29.09 0.98
N VAL A 463 7.83 -28.98 -0.35
CA VAL A 463 8.56 -27.86 -0.96
C VAL A 463 7.86 -26.52 -0.68
N LEU A 464 6.53 -26.49 -0.67
CA LEU A 464 5.77 -25.28 -0.34
C LEU A 464 5.82 -24.93 1.16
N GLU A 465 6.11 -25.90 2.04
CA GLU A 465 6.28 -25.68 3.48
C GLU A 465 7.67 -25.15 3.86
N LEU A 466 8.65 -25.27 2.97
CA LEU A 466 9.99 -24.71 3.20
C LEU A 466 9.90 -23.19 3.37
N THR A 467 10.65 -22.68 4.35
CA THR A 467 10.95 -21.25 4.40
C THR A 467 11.77 -20.84 3.18
N ILE A 468 11.68 -19.57 2.78
CA ILE A 468 12.49 -19.05 1.67
C ILE A 468 13.99 -19.26 1.93
N ALA A 469 14.46 -19.07 3.16
CA ALA A 469 15.86 -19.30 3.52
C ALA A 469 16.27 -20.78 3.32
N GLU A 470 15.44 -21.74 3.74
CA GLU A 470 15.69 -23.16 3.52
C GLU A 470 15.63 -23.51 2.02
N ALA A 471 14.71 -22.90 1.28
CA ALA A 471 14.60 -23.12 -0.16
C ALA A 471 15.85 -22.63 -0.91
N VAL A 472 16.46 -21.51 -0.50
CA VAL A 472 17.74 -21.01 -1.05
C VAL A 472 18.84 -22.07 -0.88
N GLU A 473 18.97 -22.63 0.32
CA GLU A 473 19.98 -23.68 0.59
C GLU A 473 19.67 -24.98 -0.15
N ARG A 474 18.39 -25.35 -0.24
CA ARG A 474 17.93 -26.61 -0.81
C ARG A 474 18.03 -26.65 -2.33
N PHE A 475 17.86 -25.51 -3.00
CA PHE A 475 17.76 -25.40 -4.46
C PHE A 475 18.77 -24.40 -5.05
N PRO A 476 20.08 -24.70 -5.01
CA PRO A 476 21.12 -23.86 -5.63
C PRO A 476 21.08 -23.89 -7.16
N ALA A 477 20.28 -24.80 -7.75
CA ALA A 477 20.06 -24.93 -9.18
C ALA A 477 18.59 -25.28 -9.47
N PRO A 478 18.04 -24.90 -10.64
CA PRO A 478 18.68 -24.14 -11.72
C PRO A 478 18.89 -22.66 -11.33
N ARG A 479 19.87 -21.99 -11.97
CA ARG A 479 20.29 -20.60 -11.66
C ARG A 479 19.11 -19.64 -11.50
N GLN A 480 18.13 -19.72 -12.40
CA GLN A 480 16.94 -18.85 -12.35
C GLN A 480 16.13 -19.02 -11.05
N LEU A 481 16.02 -20.25 -10.52
CA LEU A 481 15.33 -20.51 -9.25
C LEU A 481 16.15 -19.98 -8.08
N ALA A 482 17.46 -20.23 -8.06
CA ALA A 482 18.35 -19.74 -7.02
C ALA A 482 18.32 -18.20 -6.93
N GLU A 483 18.49 -17.49 -8.05
CA GLU A 483 18.40 -16.02 -8.11
C GLU A 483 17.03 -15.51 -7.65
N THR A 484 15.96 -16.25 -7.96
CA THR A 484 14.60 -15.91 -7.53
C THR A 484 14.44 -15.98 -6.01
N LEU A 485 14.90 -17.09 -5.41
CA LEU A 485 14.84 -17.33 -3.98
C LEU A 485 15.78 -16.41 -3.20
N GLU A 486 16.97 -16.13 -3.72
CA GLU A 486 17.92 -15.18 -3.14
C GLU A 486 17.37 -13.76 -3.12
N ALA A 487 16.68 -13.32 -4.19
CA ALA A 487 16.04 -12.02 -4.22
C ALA A 487 14.97 -11.89 -3.11
N LEU A 488 14.17 -12.94 -2.89
CA LEU A 488 13.19 -13.00 -1.81
C LEU A 488 13.86 -12.96 -0.42
N ASN A 489 14.94 -13.71 -0.24
CA ASN A 489 15.66 -13.74 1.03
C ASN A 489 16.32 -12.38 1.33
N ARG A 490 16.88 -11.72 0.32
CA ARG A 490 17.58 -10.43 0.45
C ARG A 490 16.67 -9.30 0.92
N VAL A 491 15.41 -9.28 0.51
CA VAL A 491 14.42 -8.32 0.99
C VAL A 491 13.89 -8.64 2.40
N GLY A 492 14.47 -9.62 3.10
CA GLY A 492 14.13 -9.97 4.48
C GLY A 492 12.97 -10.95 4.63
N LEU A 493 12.52 -11.60 3.55
CA LEU A 493 11.40 -12.55 3.60
C LEU A 493 11.83 -14.01 3.87
N GLY A 494 13.08 -14.23 4.30
CA GLY A 494 13.65 -15.56 4.51
C GLY A 494 12.85 -16.47 5.44
N TYR A 495 12.09 -15.89 6.38
CA TYR A 495 11.28 -16.62 7.36
C TYR A 495 9.92 -17.10 6.82
N LEU A 496 9.43 -16.54 5.70
CA LEU A 496 8.14 -16.91 5.14
C LEU A 496 8.22 -18.25 4.42
N GLN A 497 7.15 -19.04 4.51
CA GLN A 497 7.03 -20.27 3.72
C GLN A 497 6.68 -19.95 2.27
N LEU A 498 7.24 -20.73 1.33
CA LEU A 498 6.98 -20.58 -0.10
C LEU A 498 5.48 -20.65 -0.47
N GLY A 499 4.73 -21.49 0.23
CA GLY A 499 3.31 -21.73 0.06
C GLY A 499 2.38 -20.92 0.97
N GLN A 500 2.92 -20.04 1.82
CA GLN A 500 2.13 -19.23 2.75
C GLN A 500 1.10 -18.39 2.00
N SER A 501 -0.14 -18.38 2.50
CA SER A 501 -1.23 -17.69 1.82
C SER A 501 -0.96 -16.18 1.75
N ALA A 502 -1.18 -15.56 0.59
CA ALA A 502 -1.08 -14.11 0.44
C ALA A 502 -2.08 -13.34 1.34
N THR A 503 -3.17 -13.99 1.77
CA THR A 503 -4.13 -13.39 2.71
C THR A 503 -3.61 -13.33 4.16
N GLU A 504 -2.53 -14.06 4.45
CA GLU A 504 -1.88 -14.10 5.77
C GLU A 504 -0.62 -13.24 5.80
N LEU A 505 -0.27 -12.61 4.67
CA LEU A 505 0.88 -11.73 4.59
C LEU A 505 0.51 -10.34 5.10
N SER A 506 1.41 -9.73 5.85
CA SER A 506 1.29 -8.32 6.22
C SER A 506 1.44 -7.41 4.98
N GLY A 507 1.00 -6.16 5.08
CA GLY A 507 1.18 -5.17 4.01
C GLY A 507 2.65 -5.00 3.62
N GLY A 508 3.54 -4.93 4.62
CA GLY A 508 4.99 -4.85 4.40
C GLY A 508 5.60 -6.12 3.82
N GLU A 509 5.08 -7.32 4.13
CA GLU A 509 5.50 -8.57 3.48
C GLU A 509 5.09 -8.62 2.01
N ALA A 510 3.85 -8.24 1.71
CA ALA A 510 3.34 -8.13 0.35
C ALA A 510 4.16 -7.14 -0.48
N GLN A 511 4.50 -6.00 0.11
CA GLN A 511 5.33 -4.98 -0.52
C GLN A 511 6.75 -5.48 -0.79
N ARG A 512 7.40 -6.11 0.18
CA ARG A 512 8.74 -6.71 0.00
C ARG A 512 8.76 -7.78 -1.10
N LEU A 513 7.66 -8.51 -1.27
CA LEU A 513 7.52 -9.48 -2.36
C LEU A 513 7.47 -8.82 -3.74
N LYS A 514 6.76 -7.68 -3.87
CA LYS A 514 6.75 -6.85 -5.08
C LYS A 514 8.14 -6.28 -5.38
N LEU A 515 8.86 -5.83 -4.34
CA LEU A 515 10.24 -5.36 -4.46
C LEU A 515 11.17 -6.46 -4.98
N ALA A 516 11.09 -7.68 -4.45
CA ALA A 516 11.89 -8.81 -4.95
C ALA A 516 11.64 -9.08 -6.45
N SER A 517 10.40 -8.97 -6.90
CA SER A 517 10.04 -9.07 -8.33
C SER A 517 10.64 -7.92 -9.16
N ALA A 518 10.64 -6.69 -8.63
CA ALA A 518 11.30 -5.55 -9.28
C ALA A 518 12.82 -5.74 -9.41
N ILE A 519 13.48 -6.29 -8.38
CA ILE A 519 14.91 -6.63 -8.41
C ILE A 519 15.21 -7.64 -9.52
N GLN A 520 14.40 -8.70 -9.62
CA GLN A 520 14.55 -9.71 -10.68
C GLN A 520 14.37 -9.10 -12.08
N ARG A 521 13.37 -8.23 -12.25
CA ARG A 521 13.12 -7.53 -13.51
C ARG A 521 14.28 -6.60 -13.88
N GLY A 522 14.86 -5.91 -12.91
CA GLY A 522 16.05 -5.08 -13.10
C GLY A 522 17.26 -5.89 -13.53
N ALA A 523 17.53 -7.01 -12.86
CA ALA A 523 18.66 -7.89 -13.18
C ALA A 523 18.54 -8.56 -14.56
N ALA A 524 17.32 -8.91 -14.99
CA ALA A 524 17.06 -9.54 -16.29
C ALA A 524 16.88 -8.51 -17.43
N GLY A 525 16.67 -7.24 -17.10
CA GLY A 525 16.31 -6.18 -18.04
C GLY A 525 17.47 -5.78 -18.96
N ARG A 526 17.13 -5.39 -20.19
CA ARG A 526 18.09 -4.80 -21.15
C ARG A 526 18.18 -3.27 -21.06
N GLY A 527 17.42 -2.65 -20.15
CA GLY A 527 17.32 -1.20 -19.98
C GLY A 527 16.97 -0.84 -18.54
N ALA A 528 17.20 0.43 -18.19
CA ALA A 528 16.92 0.95 -16.86
C ALA A 528 15.41 0.95 -16.58
N GLY A 529 15.04 0.83 -15.32
CA GLY A 529 13.67 0.94 -14.85
C GLY A 529 13.49 2.10 -13.86
N LEU A 530 12.24 2.46 -13.66
CA LEU A 530 11.81 3.30 -12.54
C LEU A 530 11.08 2.42 -11.52
N VAL A 531 11.56 2.42 -10.28
CA VAL A 531 10.88 1.72 -9.17
C VAL A 531 10.37 2.77 -8.20
N VAL A 532 9.06 2.78 -7.97
CA VAL A 532 8.43 3.68 -7.00
C VAL A 532 7.90 2.88 -5.82
N LEU A 533 8.20 3.30 -4.59
CA LEU A 533 7.82 2.58 -3.36
C LEU A 533 7.13 3.53 -2.37
N ASP A 534 6.00 3.09 -1.83
CA ASP A 534 5.23 3.88 -0.84
C ASP A 534 5.47 3.33 0.57
N GLU A 535 6.20 4.07 1.40
CA GLU A 535 6.59 3.71 2.77
C GLU A 535 7.19 2.28 2.90
N PRO A 536 8.25 1.94 2.13
CA PRO A 536 8.89 0.63 2.21
C PRO A 536 9.46 0.24 3.58
N VAL A 537 9.74 1.19 4.48
CA VAL A 537 10.25 0.90 5.82
C VAL A 537 9.22 1.04 6.95
N SER A 538 7.96 1.34 6.60
CA SER A 538 6.86 1.38 7.57
C SER A 538 6.72 0.01 8.27
N GLY A 539 6.62 0.03 9.61
CA GLY A 539 6.49 -1.18 10.43
C GLY A 539 7.73 -2.09 10.47
N LEU A 540 8.90 -1.63 9.97
CA LEU A 540 10.13 -2.40 10.09
C LEU A 540 10.89 -2.04 11.37
N HIS A 541 11.38 -3.05 12.08
CA HIS A 541 12.36 -2.85 13.14
C HIS A 541 13.63 -2.19 12.56
N PRO A 542 14.30 -1.26 13.28
CA PRO A 542 15.49 -0.57 12.78
C PRO A 542 16.61 -1.48 12.23
N SER A 543 16.77 -2.69 12.78
CA SER A 543 17.73 -3.67 12.24
C SER A 543 17.40 -4.19 10.84
N ASP A 544 16.13 -4.14 10.43
CA ASP A 544 15.66 -4.58 9.11
C ASP A 544 15.62 -3.43 8.08
N ILE A 545 15.60 -2.17 8.53
CA ILE A 545 15.67 -0.99 7.65
C ILE A 545 16.93 -1.04 6.77
N GLN A 546 18.08 -1.45 7.33
CA GLN A 546 19.32 -1.59 6.54
C GLN A 546 19.15 -2.57 5.38
N ARG A 547 18.47 -3.71 5.59
CA ARG A 547 18.24 -4.70 4.53
C ARG A 547 17.37 -4.13 3.42
N MET A 548 16.36 -3.34 3.78
CA MET A 548 15.54 -2.63 2.80
C MET A 548 16.39 -1.67 1.97
N VAL A 549 17.22 -0.85 2.61
CA VAL A 549 18.11 0.10 1.92
C VAL A 549 19.14 -0.61 1.04
N ASP A 550 19.71 -1.72 1.49
CA ASP A 550 20.60 -2.56 0.68
C ASP A 550 19.88 -3.09 -0.58
N ALA A 551 18.61 -3.47 -0.45
CA ALA A 551 17.79 -3.91 -1.59
C ALA A 551 17.49 -2.76 -2.58
N LEU A 552 17.30 -1.52 -2.09
CA LEU A 552 17.20 -0.34 -2.96
C LEU A 552 18.52 -0.09 -3.70
N ASP A 553 19.67 -0.27 -3.06
CA ASP A 553 20.97 -0.10 -3.70
C ASP A 553 21.24 -1.15 -4.78
N VAL A 554 20.80 -2.39 -4.62
CA VAL A 554 20.85 -3.41 -5.68
C VAL A 554 20.10 -2.96 -6.94
N LEU A 555 18.93 -2.33 -6.78
CA LEU A 555 18.20 -1.76 -7.91
C LEU A 555 18.98 -0.65 -8.59
N LEU A 556 19.56 0.26 -7.80
CA LEU A 556 20.32 1.39 -8.30
C LEU A 556 21.62 0.97 -9.00
N ASP A 557 22.32 -0.06 -8.47
CA ASP A 557 23.51 -0.64 -9.07
C ASP A 557 23.22 -1.33 -10.41
N SER A 558 21.99 -1.82 -10.59
CA SER A 558 21.49 -2.34 -11.87
C SER A 558 21.09 -1.22 -12.85
N GLY A 559 21.36 0.05 -12.52
CA GLY A 559 21.10 1.22 -13.37
C GLY A 559 19.68 1.77 -13.27
N ASN A 560 18.85 1.27 -12.35
CA ASN A 560 17.48 1.75 -12.17
C ASN A 560 17.44 3.09 -11.42
N THR A 561 16.32 3.79 -11.54
CA THR A 561 15.99 4.96 -10.72
C THR A 561 15.00 4.53 -9.64
N VAL A 562 15.21 4.95 -8.40
CA VAL A 562 14.36 4.55 -7.27
C VAL A 562 13.79 5.79 -6.62
N VAL A 563 12.46 5.82 -6.45
CA VAL A 563 11.76 6.89 -5.74
C VAL A 563 10.96 6.28 -4.59
N VAL A 564 11.22 6.73 -3.37
CA VAL A 564 10.52 6.28 -2.17
C VAL A 564 9.72 7.42 -1.58
N ALA A 565 8.50 7.15 -1.09
CA ALA A 565 7.80 8.06 -0.20
C ALA A 565 8.01 7.60 1.24
N GLU A 566 8.56 8.46 2.09
CA GLU A 566 8.94 8.05 3.43
C GLU A 566 8.73 9.14 4.48
N HIS A 567 8.52 8.67 5.71
CA HIS A 567 8.51 9.47 6.93
C HIS A 567 9.74 9.20 7.80
N ASP A 568 10.48 8.11 7.53
CA ASP A 568 11.69 7.75 8.25
C ASP A 568 12.85 8.70 7.90
N ILE A 569 13.30 9.45 8.91
CA ILE A 569 14.35 10.47 8.76
C ILE A 569 15.70 9.84 8.42
N PRO A 570 16.15 8.72 9.04
CA PRO A 570 17.34 8.01 8.60
C PRO A 570 17.32 7.65 7.10
N VAL A 571 16.22 7.08 6.58
CA VAL A 571 16.10 6.76 5.14
C VAL A 571 16.14 8.03 4.30
N ALA A 572 15.40 9.08 4.67
CA ALA A 572 15.44 10.36 3.96
C ALA A 572 16.85 11.00 3.95
N ALA A 573 17.57 10.93 5.06
CA ALA A 573 18.94 11.43 5.19
C ALA A 573 19.94 10.62 4.34
N SER A 574 19.63 9.35 4.05
CA SER A 574 20.44 8.49 3.21
C SER A 574 20.20 8.68 1.70
N ALA A 575 19.16 9.43 1.31
CA ALA A 575 18.79 9.64 -0.08
C ALA A 575 19.78 10.51 -0.86
N ASP A 576 19.80 10.34 -2.18
CA ASP A 576 20.65 11.14 -3.08
C ASP A 576 20.00 12.49 -3.40
N TRP A 577 18.66 12.51 -3.41
CA TRP A 577 17.82 13.67 -3.65
C TRP A 577 16.58 13.60 -2.75
N VAL A 578 16.13 14.74 -2.25
CA VAL A 578 14.92 14.85 -1.43
C VAL A 578 13.97 15.85 -2.06
N ILE A 579 12.68 15.51 -2.06
CA ILE A 579 11.57 16.40 -2.43
C ILE A 579 10.65 16.46 -1.22
N ASP A 580 10.55 17.63 -0.60
CA ASP A 580 9.71 17.86 0.57
C ASP A 580 8.38 18.49 0.15
N LEU A 581 7.28 17.89 0.61
CA LEU A 581 5.91 18.31 0.30
C LEU A 581 5.24 18.95 1.51
N GLY A 582 4.52 20.04 1.30
CA GLY A 582 3.82 20.77 2.35
C GLY A 582 3.09 22.00 1.80
N PRO A 583 3.01 23.10 2.58
CA PRO A 583 3.50 23.26 3.96
C PRO A 583 2.66 22.51 5.01
N GLY A 584 1.40 22.20 4.70
CA GLY A 584 0.48 21.45 5.57
C GLY A 584 -0.01 20.14 4.95
N ALA A 585 -1.18 19.71 5.40
CA ALA A 585 -1.87 18.51 4.94
C ALA A 585 -3.19 18.86 4.25
N GLY A 586 -3.73 17.94 3.43
CA GLY A 586 -5.03 18.16 2.79
C GLY A 586 -5.00 19.37 1.84
N PRO A 587 -5.95 20.31 1.90
CA PRO A 587 -5.96 21.51 1.05
C PRO A 587 -4.78 22.45 1.29
N ASP A 588 -4.22 22.44 2.50
CA ASP A 588 -3.07 23.26 2.90
C ASP A 588 -1.72 22.62 2.48
N GLY A 589 -1.76 21.46 1.81
CA GLY A 589 -0.61 20.71 1.32
C GLY A 589 -0.51 20.65 -0.21
N GLY A 590 0.31 19.72 -0.71
CA GLY A 590 0.39 19.41 -2.14
C GLY A 590 1.34 20.29 -2.97
N ALA A 591 2.08 21.20 -2.34
CA ALA A 591 3.15 21.96 -2.97
C ALA A 591 4.53 21.34 -2.66
N VAL A 592 5.47 21.44 -3.61
CA VAL A 592 6.88 21.17 -3.36
C VAL A 592 7.47 22.37 -2.63
N VAL A 593 7.75 22.22 -1.34
CA VAL A 593 8.24 23.31 -0.47
C VAL A 593 9.76 23.39 -0.46
N ALA A 594 10.45 22.26 -0.64
CA ALA A 594 11.88 22.20 -0.83
C ALA A 594 12.24 21.01 -1.74
N GLN A 595 13.30 21.15 -2.53
CA GLN A 595 13.87 20.04 -3.29
C GLN A 595 15.37 20.25 -3.45
N GLY A 596 16.16 19.19 -3.37
CA GLY A 596 17.60 19.32 -3.39
C GLY A 596 18.35 18.07 -2.96
N THR A 597 19.65 18.23 -2.74
CA THR A 597 20.39 17.32 -1.88
C THR A 597 19.83 17.40 -0.46
N VAL A 598 20.06 16.37 0.35
CA VAL A 598 19.63 16.36 1.76
C VAL A 598 20.13 17.60 2.50
N ASP A 599 21.37 18.03 2.25
CA ASP A 599 21.97 19.19 2.91
C ASP A 599 21.24 20.49 2.50
N THR A 600 20.86 20.62 1.21
CA THR A 600 20.02 21.73 0.72
C THR A 600 18.64 21.75 1.36
N VAL A 601 17.98 20.59 1.51
CA VAL A 601 16.65 20.50 2.14
C VAL A 601 16.75 20.74 3.64
N ALA A 602 17.84 20.33 4.29
CA ALA A 602 18.08 20.59 5.70
C ALA A 602 18.28 22.08 6.03
N ASP A 603 18.58 22.93 5.05
CA ASP A 603 18.66 24.39 5.22
C ASP A 603 17.30 25.10 5.04
N ALA A 604 16.26 24.37 4.60
CA ALA A 604 14.92 24.93 4.44
C ALA A 604 14.22 25.17 5.78
N ASP A 605 13.15 25.98 5.74
CA ASP A 605 12.25 26.23 6.87
C ASP A 605 11.02 25.33 6.78
N THR A 606 11.24 24.01 6.95
CA THR A 606 10.18 23.00 6.93
C THR A 606 10.28 22.09 8.15
N PRO A 607 9.17 21.39 8.53
CA PRO A 607 9.22 20.39 9.59
C PRO A 607 10.30 19.34 9.34
N THR A 608 10.36 18.79 8.12
CA THR A 608 11.35 17.76 7.75
C THR A 608 12.79 18.27 7.87
N ALA A 609 13.08 19.51 7.46
CA ALA A 609 14.40 20.11 7.61
C ALA A 609 14.87 20.12 9.07
N THR A 610 13.97 20.41 10.01
CA THR A 610 14.28 20.38 11.45
C THR A 610 14.71 18.98 11.91
N PHE A 611 13.99 17.94 11.52
CA PHE A 611 14.36 16.57 11.89
C PHE A 611 15.63 16.08 11.19
N LEU A 612 15.87 16.47 9.94
CA LEU A 612 17.14 16.19 9.24
C LEU A 612 18.33 16.81 9.97
N ARG A 613 18.23 18.07 10.42
CA ARG A 613 19.27 18.74 11.22
C ARG A 613 19.53 18.02 12.55
N ARG A 614 18.47 17.60 13.25
CA ARG A 614 18.58 16.84 14.51
C ARG A 614 19.27 15.48 14.28
N HIS A 615 18.86 14.77 13.24
CA HIS A 615 19.47 13.49 12.86
C HIS A 615 20.96 13.65 12.55
N ALA A 616 21.33 14.67 11.76
CA ALA A 616 22.72 14.98 11.46
C ALA A 616 23.54 15.33 12.72
N ALA A 617 22.93 16.00 13.70
CA ALA A 617 23.53 16.31 14.99
C ALA A 617 23.56 15.12 15.98
N GLY A 618 22.95 13.98 15.65
CA GLY A 618 22.83 12.83 16.54
C GLY A 618 21.90 13.06 17.74
N LEU A 619 20.96 14.01 17.63
CA LEU A 619 19.97 14.31 18.66
C LEU A 619 18.73 13.41 18.49
N PRO A 620 17.99 13.11 19.58
CA PRO A 620 16.68 12.44 19.49
C PRO A 620 15.73 13.21 18.57
N LEU A 621 14.95 12.52 17.76
CA LEU A 621 13.98 13.09 16.84
C LEU A 621 12.77 13.64 17.58
N LEU A 622 12.19 12.89 18.51
CA LEU A 622 11.05 13.28 19.33
C LEU A 622 11.51 14.13 20.51
N GLU A 623 10.96 15.34 20.62
CA GLU A 623 11.26 16.23 21.75
C GLU A 623 10.65 15.72 23.06
N VAL A 624 11.36 15.94 24.17
CA VAL A 624 10.84 15.69 25.51
C VAL A 624 10.01 16.90 25.90
N ARG A 625 8.67 16.78 25.88
CA ARG A 625 7.85 17.68 26.69
C ARG A 625 8.15 17.35 28.15
N ALA A 626 8.90 18.21 28.82
CA ALA A 626 9.05 18.12 30.27
C ALA A 626 7.64 18.10 30.88
N ALA A 627 7.29 17.01 31.56
CA ALA A 627 6.01 16.89 32.25
C ALA A 627 5.82 18.14 33.11
N ALA A 628 4.81 18.94 32.81
CA ALA A 628 4.45 20.09 33.61
C ALA A 628 4.20 19.60 35.04
N GLY A 629 5.09 19.98 35.95
CA GLY A 629 4.97 19.88 37.41
C GLY A 629 4.27 18.64 37.95
N ARG A 630 5.00 17.53 38.12
CA ARG A 630 4.63 16.50 39.10
C ARG A 630 4.72 17.09 40.51
N SER A 631 3.67 17.80 40.95
CA SER A 631 3.45 18.05 42.38
C SER A 631 2.83 16.79 42.96
N ARG A 632 3.65 15.95 43.58
CA ARG A 632 3.17 14.92 44.49
C ARG A 632 2.50 15.63 45.68
N VAL A 633 1.19 15.44 45.82
CA VAL A 633 0.48 15.51 47.11
C VAL A 633 -0.14 14.15 47.34
#